data_AF-A0A259YGS9-F1
#
_entry.id   AF-A0A259YGS9-F1
#
_cell.length_a   1.000
_cell.length_b   1.000
_cell.length_c   1.000
_cell.angle_alpha   90.00
_cell.angle_beta   90.00
_cell.angle_gamma   90.00
#
_symmetry.space_group_name_H-M   'P 1'
#
loop_
_entity.id
_entity.type
_entity.pdbx_description
1 polymer ?
#
loop_
_entity_poly.entity_id
_entity_poly.type
_entity_poly.pdbx_seq_one_letter_code
_entity_poly.pdbx_strand_id
1 'polypeptide(L)'
;MVLALCAMTFAVLLHVVAARIAARENYGRTLPTVNGSYPVRPAQRARRAQAAGWILSIVGALQLGNHFWLTEPWLAVGLVIAVLVLINGLPSLLVTLLHNGSLRTQP
;
A
#
# COMPACT_ATOMS: atom_id res chain seq x y z
N MET A 1 10.12 -14.55 -11.96
CA MET A 1 8.97 -13.68 -12.29
C MET A 1 7.72 -14.00 -11.48
N VAL A 2 7.32 -15.27 -11.35
CA VAL A 2 6.22 -15.70 -10.44
C VAL A 2 6.42 -15.18 -9.01
N LEU A 3 7.62 -15.32 -8.44
CA LEU A 3 7.93 -14.82 -7.08
C LEU A 3 7.71 -13.31 -6.92
N ALA A 4 8.09 -12.51 -7.93
CA ALA A 4 7.87 -11.07 -7.92
C ALA A 4 6.37 -10.73 -7.92
N LEU A 5 5.58 -11.41 -8.76
CA LEU A 5 4.13 -11.25 -8.81
C LEU A 5 3.47 -11.66 -7.49
N CYS A 6 3.87 -12.79 -6.90
CA CYS A 6 3.37 -13.22 -5.60
C CYS A 6 3.70 -12.18 -4.52
N ALA A 7 4.96 -11.73 -4.43
CA ALA A 7 5.38 -10.74 -3.45
C ALA A 7 4.60 -9.43 -3.58
N MET A 8 4.45 -8.91 -4.80
CA MET A 8 3.67 -7.70 -5.07
C MET A 8 2.18 -7.87 -4.71
N THR A 9 1.59 -9.02 -5.04
CA THR A 9 0.18 -9.31 -4.70
C THR A 9 -0.02 -9.35 -3.18
N PHE A 10 0.84 -10.07 -2.45
CA PHE A 10 0.79 -10.10 -0.99
C PHE A 10 1.04 -8.72 -0.38
N ALA A 11 1.95 -7.91 -0.95
CA ALA A 11 2.19 -6.55 -0.51
C ALA A 11 0.93 -5.69 -0.59
N VAL A 12 0.25 -5.70 -1.75
CA VAL A 12 -1.03 -4.99 -1.93
C VAL A 12 -2.07 -5.46 -0.92
N LEU A 13 -2.24 -6.78 -0.74
CA LEU A 13 -3.19 -7.32 0.23
C LEU A 13 -2.90 -6.86 1.66
N LEU A 14 -1.64 -6.85 2.07
CA LEU A 14 -1.24 -6.40 3.40
C LEU A 14 -1.47 -4.90 3.60
N HIS A 15 -1.21 -4.06 2.60
CA HIS A 15 -1.54 -2.64 2.65
C HIS A 15 -3.05 -2.40 2.73
N VAL A 16 -3.86 -3.14 1.96
CA VAL A 16 -5.33 -3.09 2.07
C VAL A 16 -5.80 -3.51 3.47
N VAL A 17 -5.26 -4.60 4.02
CA VAL A 17 -5.61 -5.08 5.37
C VAL A 17 -5.25 -4.04 6.43
N ALA A 18 -4.04 -3.49 6.37
CA ALA A 18 -3.60 -2.43 7.29
C ALA A 18 -4.52 -1.20 7.22
N ALA A 19 -4.83 -0.74 6.02
CA ALA A 19 -5.71 0.41 5.79
C ALA A 19 -7.15 0.13 6.26
N ARG A 20 -7.67 -1.09 6.05
CA ARG A 20 -9.00 -1.49 6.53
C ARG A 20 -9.07 -1.54 8.05
N ILE A 21 -8.04 -2.04 8.72
CA ILE A 21 -7.97 -2.03 10.19
C ILE A 21 -7.99 -0.58 10.68
N ALA A 22 -7.13 0.28 10.13
CA ALA A 22 -7.07 1.69 10.50
C ALA A 22 -8.40 2.42 10.26
N ALA A 23 -9.09 2.14 9.15
CA ALA A 23 -10.41 2.70 8.84
C ALA A 23 -11.48 2.24 9.83
N ARG A 24 -11.52 0.96 10.18
CA ARG A 24 -12.44 0.42 11.19
C ARG A 24 -12.21 1.02 12.57
N GLU A 25 -10.96 1.19 12.97
CA GLU A 25 -10.59 1.83 14.24
C GLU A 25 -10.95 3.32 14.30
N ASN A 26 -11.13 3.95 13.14
CA ASN A 26 -11.50 5.36 12.99
C ASN A 26 -12.91 5.53 12.41
N TYR A 27 -13.80 4.57 12.64
CA TYR A 27 -15.18 4.67 12.18
C TYR A 27 -15.87 5.94 12.71
N GLY A 28 -16.61 6.63 11.84
CA GLY A 28 -17.24 7.92 12.16
C GLY A 28 -16.29 9.13 12.14
N ARG A 29 -15.00 8.95 11.85
CA ARG A 29 -14.02 10.04 11.76
C ARG A 29 -13.37 10.07 10.38
N THR A 30 -13.12 11.28 9.88
CA THR A 30 -12.40 11.48 8.64
C THR A 30 -10.92 11.15 8.83
N LEU A 31 -10.37 10.44 7.86
CA LEU A 31 -8.96 10.06 7.82
C LEU A 31 -8.17 11.01 6.92
N PRO A 32 -6.90 11.31 7.25
CA PRO A 32 -6.02 12.06 6.35
C PRO A 32 -5.78 11.28 5.06
N THR A 33 -6.01 11.91 3.91
CA THR A 33 -5.89 11.27 2.58
C THR A 33 -4.45 11.06 2.13
N VAL A 34 -3.54 11.97 2.49
CA VAL A 34 -2.13 11.94 2.06
C VAL A 34 -1.20 11.98 3.26
N ASN A 35 -1.25 13.06 4.04
CA ASN A 35 -0.43 13.24 5.23
C ASN A 35 -1.29 13.76 6.39
N GLY A 36 -1.02 13.26 7.59
CA GLY A 36 -1.70 13.68 8.82
C GLY A 36 -1.73 12.58 9.87
N SER A 37 -2.06 12.97 11.10
CA SER A 37 -2.23 12.04 12.20
C SER A 37 -3.61 11.39 12.13
N TYR A 38 -3.66 10.07 12.31
CA TYR A 38 -4.94 9.38 12.51
C TYR A 38 -5.57 9.84 13.84
N PRO A 39 -6.91 10.06 13.88
CA PRO A 39 -7.61 10.39 15.13
C PRO A 39 -7.43 9.34 16.23
N VAL A 40 -7.39 8.06 15.85
CA VAL A 40 -7.03 6.92 16.69
C VAL A 40 -5.76 6.30 16.13
N ARG A 41 -4.75 6.13 16.99
CA ARG A 41 -3.48 5.51 16.59
C ARG A 41 -3.73 4.09 16.05
N PRO A 42 -3.20 3.74 14.86
CA PRO A 42 -3.39 2.41 14.29
C PRO A 42 -2.84 1.33 15.22
N ALA A 43 -3.59 0.25 15.41
CA ALA A 43 -3.14 -0.89 16.19
C ALA A 43 -1.81 -1.47 15.66
N GLN A 44 -1.07 -2.13 16.56
CA GLN A 44 0.21 -2.75 16.24
C GLN A 44 0.08 -3.77 15.08
N ARG A 45 -1.07 -4.44 14.95
CA ARG A 45 -1.35 -5.37 13.84
C ARG A 45 -1.39 -4.66 12.48
N ALA A 46 -2.02 -3.48 12.40
CA ALA A 46 -2.05 -2.68 11.18
C ALA A 46 -0.63 -2.23 10.79
N ARG A 47 0.18 -1.78 11.77
CA ARG A 47 1.58 -1.40 11.55
C ARG A 47 2.44 -2.58 11.06
N ARG A 48 2.26 -3.76 11.64
CA ARG A 48 2.98 -4.98 11.22
C ARG A 48 2.59 -5.40 9.80
N ALA A 49 1.30 -5.36 9.47
CA ALA A 49 0.84 -5.64 8.11
C ALA A 49 1.42 -4.64 7.10
N GLN A 50 1.40 -3.35 7.42
CA GLN A 50 2.01 -2.31 6.58
C GLN A 50 3.52 -2.52 6.39
N ALA A 51 4.25 -2.84 7.46
CA ALA A 51 5.69 -3.11 7.38
C ALA A 51 5.99 -4.37 6.55
N ALA A 52 5.23 -5.45 6.73
CA ALA A 52 5.38 -6.65 5.93
C ALA A 52 5.05 -6.39 4.44
N GLY A 53 4.01 -5.60 4.16
CA GLY A 53 3.69 -5.17 2.80
C GLY A 53 4.81 -4.36 2.16
N TRP A 54 5.38 -3.42 2.90
CA TRP A 54 6.52 -2.61 2.46
C TRP A 54 7.73 -3.48 2.10
N ILE A 55 8.12 -4.43 2.98
CA ILE A 55 9.23 -5.36 2.70
C ILE A 55 8.97 -6.17 1.43
N LEU A 56 7.77 -6.74 1.29
CA LEU A 56 7.42 -7.53 0.10
C LEU A 56 7.40 -6.69 -1.17
N SER A 57 7.00 -5.42 -1.10
CA SER A 57 7.05 -4.50 -2.23
C SER A 57 8.48 -4.27 -2.72
N ILE A 58 9.45 -4.16 -1.81
CA ILE A 58 10.87 -4.01 -2.15
C ILE A 58 11.40 -5.28 -2.80
N VAL A 59 11.11 -6.44 -2.20
CA VAL A 59 11.53 -7.74 -2.76
C VAL A 59 10.97 -7.94 -4.17
N GLY A 60 9.68 -7.63 -4.37
CA GLY A 60 9.03 -7.70 -5.68
C GLY A 60 9.64 -6.73 -6.69
N ALA A 61 9.86 -5.48 -6.30
CA ALA A 61 10.45 -4.45 -7.14
C ALA A 61 11.87 -4.81 -7.57
N LEU A 62 12.72 -5.26 -6.65
CA LEU A 62 14.10 -5.65 -6.95
C LEU A 62 14.17 -6.84 -7.91
N GLN A 63 13.33 -7.87 -7.71
CA GLN A 63 13.27 -8.99 -8.65
C GLN A 63 12.78 -8.56 -10.04
N LEU A 64 11.81 -7.64 -10.10
CA LEU A 64 11.32 -7.10 -11.36
C LEU A 64 12.40 -6.27 -12.07
N GLY A 65 13.05 -5.35 -11.35
CA GLY A 65 14.13 -4.52 -11.86
C GLY A 65 15.32 -5.35 -12.36
N ASN A 66 15.73 -6.36 -11.60
CA ASN A 66 16.81 -7.26 -12.01
C ASN A 66 16.52 -8.00 -13.33
N HIS A 67 15.25 -8.31 -13.62
CA HIS A 67 14.88 -8.97 -14.86
C HIS A 67 15.13 -8.10 -16.10
N PHE A 68 14.88 -6.79 -16.00
CA PHE A 68 15.02 -5.84 -17.11
C PHE A 68 16.35 -5.07 -17.10
N TRP A 69 17.17 -5.21 -16.05
CA TRP A 69 18.35 -4.36 -15.84
C TRP A 69 19.35 -4.38 -16.99
N LEU A 70 19.63 -5.57 -17.56
CA LEU A 70 20.64 -5.74 -18.60
C LEU A 70 20.12 -5.42 -20.01
N THR A 71 18.82 -5.51 -20.24
CA THR A 71 18.20 -5.31 -21.56
C THR A 71 17.60 -3.92 -21.70
N GLU A 72 16.89 -3.45 -20.68
CA GLU A 72 16.08 -2.23 -20.70
C GLU A 72 16.21 -1.49 -19.35
N PRO A 73 17.37 -0.90 -19.04
CA PRO A 73 17.66 -0.34 -17.71
C PRO A 73 16.71 0.80 -17.32
N TRP A 74 16.30 1.64 -18.28
CA TRP A 74 15.33 2.70 -18.02
C TRP A 74 13.93 2.16 -17.70
N LEU A 75 13.52 1.08 -18.36
CA LEU A 75 12.28 0.38 -18.02
C LEU A 75 12.38 -0.24 -16.62
N ALA A 76 13.51 -0.89 -16.31
CA ALA A 76 13.75 -1.47 -14.99
C ALA A 76 13.60 -0.42 -13.87
N VAL A 77 14.25 0.74 -14.02
CA VAL A 77 14.15 1.85 -13.06
C VAL A 77 12.72 2.37 -12.97
N GLY A 78 12.05 2.59 -14.10
CA GLY A 78 10.66 3.06 -14.13
C GLY A 78 9.70 2.10 -13.42
N LEU A 79 9.83 0.81 -13.66
CA LEU A 79 9.01 -0.23 -13.03
C LEU A 79 9.28 -0.31 -11.52
N VAL A 80 10.53 -0.24 -11.07
CA VAL A 80 10.88 -0.23 -9.65
C VAL A 80 10.22 0.96 -8.94
N ILE A 81 10.35 2.17 -9.51
CA ILE A 81 9.75 3.38 -8.95
C ILE A 81 8.22 3.25 -8.92
N ALA A 82 7.61 2.83 -10.03
CA ALA A 82 6.17 2.65 -10.12
C ALA A 82 5.64 1.65 -9.08
N VAL A 83 6.30 0.50 -8.93
CA VAL A 83 5.95 -0.51 -7.93
C VAL A 83 6.05 0.06 -6.52
N LEU A 84 7.17 0.71 -6.18
CA LEU A 84 7.36 1.26 -4.84
C LEU A 84 6.36 2.37 -4.52
N VAL A 85 6.01 3.24 -5.47
CA VAL A 85 5.02 4.31 -5.23
C VAL A 85 3.61 3.75 -5.17
N LEU A 86 3.20 2.98 -6.18
CA LEU A 86 1.82 2.53 -6.31
C LEU A 86 1.45 1.50 -5.25
N ILE A 87 2.28 0.48 -5.01
CA ILE A 87 1.93 -0.58 -4.05
C ILE A 87 1.88 -0.04 -2.61
N ASN A 88 2.76 0.90 -2.26
CA ASN A 88 2.81 1.43 -0.90
C ASN A 88 1.76 2.53 -0.65
N GLY A 89 1.44 3.35 -1.64
CA GLY A 89 0.54 4.50 -1.49
C GLY A 89 -0.91 4.22 -1.91
N LEU A 90 -1.11 3.61 -3.08
CA LEU A 90 -2.41 3.52 -3.72
C LEU A 90 -3.44 2.72 -2.91
N PRO A 91 -3.14 1.55 -2.32
CA PRO A 91 -4.12 0.80 -1.55
C PRO A 91 -4.66 1.59 -0.35
N SER A 92 -3.77 2.28 0.37
CA SER A 92 -4.13 3.10 1.52
C SER A 92 -5.00 4.29 1.09
N LEU A 93 -4.62 4.97 -0.01
CA LEU A 93 -5.41 6.06 -0.56
C LEU A 93 -6.82 5.62 -0.94
N LEU A 94 -6.95 4.51 -1.66
CA LEU A 94 -8.25 3.97 -2.09
C LEU A 94 -9.15 3.64 -0.90
N VAL A 95 -8.62 2.93 0.10
CA VAL A 95 -9.41 2.60 1.30
C VAL A 95 -9.83 3.86 2.05
N THR A 96 -8.94 4.83 2.20
CA THR A 96 -9.24 6.11 2.86
C THR A 96 -10.29 6.92 2.12
N LEU A 97 -10.21 7.01 0.78
CA LEU A 97 -11.21 7.70 -0.03
C LEU A 97 -12.58 7.04 0.08
N LEU A 98 -12.64 5.70 0.02
CA LEU A 98 -13.89 4.95 0.19
C LEU A 98 -14.49 5.16 1.59
N HIS A 99 -13.66 5.13 2.63
CA HIS A 99 -14.07 5.39 4.02
C HIS A 99 -14.60 6.81 4.21
N ASN A 100 -13.86 7.82 3.76
CA ASN A 100 -14.29 9.21 3.89
C ASN A 100 -15.52 9.52 3.01
N GLY A 101 -15.64 8.87 1.86
CA GLY A 101 -16.80 8.99 0.98
C GLY A 101 -18.08 8.44 1.62
N SER A 102 -18.00 7.29 2.29
CA SER A 102 -19.17 6.70 2.96
C SER A 102 -19.69 7.56 4.12
N LEU A 103 -18.80 8.27 4.82
CA LEU A 103 -19.18 9.23 5.86
C LEU A 103 -19.95 10.43 5.31
N ARG A 104 -19.66 10.89 4.08
CA ARG A 104 -20.39 12.01 3.45
C ARG A 104 -21.81 11.63 3.05
N THR A 105 -22.06 10.35 2.81
CA THR A 105 -23.36 9.83 2.38
C THR A 105 -24.23 9.34 3.53
N GLN A 106 -23.73 9.38 4.78
CA GLN A 106 -24.54 9.06 5.95
C GLN A 106 -25.45 10.27 6.29
N PRO A 107 -26.77 10.05 6.44
CA PRO A 107 -27.75 11.10 6.73
C PRO A 107 -27.62 11.69 8.14
#